data_AF-A0A359I7Z2-F1
#
_entry.id   AF-A0A359I7Z2-F1
#
_cell.length_a   1.000
_cell.length_b   1.000
_cell.length_c   1.000
_cell.angle_alpha   90.00
_cell.angle_beta   90.00
_cell.angle_gamma   90.00
#
_symmetry.space_group_name_H-M   'P 1'
#
loop_
_entity.id
_entity.type
_entity.pdbx_description
1 polymer ?
#
loop_
_entity_poly.entity_id
_entity_poly.type
_entity_poly.pdbx_seq_one_letter_code
_entity_poly.pdbx_strand_id
1 'polypeptide(L)'
;MAKTEKFDEDSGFIARHFKEDAYRPVYSFGISDSFKNRRRRVSRWVAASVAAIALTATAVVVSYQLRTDNNAIEPAVVSLPGASEVDRSDEIIRLEFNDAPLSEVVDGVEDAYGVTLTNVPEGDLRLTLSYEGNAKDFIETVNELLGTDIRIEK
;
A
#
# COMPACT_ATOMS: atom_id res chain seq x y z
N MET A 1 -25.20 42.86 20.89
CA MET A 1 -26.27 41.84 20.97
C MET A 1 -25.65 40.56 21.50
N ALA A 2 -26.30 39.94 22.49
CA ALA A 2 -25.79 38.72 23.11
C ALA A 2 -25.95 37.54 22.13
N LYS A 3 -25.03 36.58 22.18
CA LYS A 3 -24.98 35.42 21.27
C LYS A 3 -26.28 34.60 21.26
N THR A 4 -27.00 34.60 22.38
CA THR A 4 -28.28 33.91 22.57
C THR A 4 -29.43 34.59 21.81
N GLU A 5 -29.46 35.92 21.79
CA GLU A 5 -30.53 36.69 21.10
C GLU A 5 -30.50 36.42 19.59
N LYS A 6 -29.30 36.34 19.01
CA LYS A 6 -29.11 36.05 17.58
C LYS A 6 -29.57 34.62 17.23
N PHE A 7 -29.31 33.66 18.11
CA PHE A 7 -29.71 32.26 17.90
C PHE A 7 -31.23 32.09 17.92
N ASP A 8 -31.91 32.79 18.83
CA ASP A 8 -33.37 32.76 18.94
C ASP A 8 -34.04 33.44 17.72
N GLU A 9 -33.45 34.52 17.22
CA GLU A 9 -33.90 35.21 16.00
C GLU A 9 -33.76 34.32 14.75
N ASP A 10 -32.59 33.71 14.57
CA ASP A 10 -32.32 32.80 13.44
C ASP A 10 -33.24 31.57 13.47
N SER A 11 -33.43 30.98 14.65
CA SER A 11 -34.31 29.82 14.84
C SER A 11 -35.78 30.17 14.55
N GLY A 12 -36.23 31.33 15.02
CA GLY A 12 -37.57 31.85 14.75
C GLY A 12 -37.80 32.16 13.27
N PHE A 13 -36.79 32.67 12.57
CA PHE A 13 -36.85 32.94 11.14
C PHE A 13 -37.01 31.65 10.32
N ILE A 14 -36.21 30.62 10.63
CA ILE A 14 -36.28 29.31 9.97
C ILE A 14 -37.64 28.67 10.20
N ALA A 15 -38.14 28.66 11.44
CA ALA A 15 -39.44 28.07 11.75
C ALA A 15 -40.62 28.75 11.01
N ARG A 16 -40.56 30.07 10.79
CA ARG A 16 -41.59 30.81 10.05
C ARG A 16 -41.53 30.61 8.53
N HIS A 17 -40.35 30.34 7.97
CA HIS A 17 -40.14 30.25 6.52
C HIS A 17 -39.93 28.81 6.03
N PHE A 18 -39.91 27.83 6.92
CA PHE A 18 -39.81 26.42 6.54
C PHE A 18 -41.06 25.99 5.76
N LYS A 19 -40.83 25.46 4.55
CA LYS A 19 -41.86 24.85 3.70
C LYS A 19 -41.49 23.39 3.51
N GLU A 20 -42.39 22.50 3.92
CA GLU A 20 -42.21 21.05 3.93
C GLU A 20 -41.81 20.50 2.54
N ASP A 21 -42.36 21.07 1.46
CA ASP A 21 -42.10 20.65 0.09
C ASP A 21 -40.99 21.44 -0.63
N ALA A 22 -40.38 22.44 0.02
CA ALA A 22 -39.31 23.23 -0.61
C ALA A 22 -37.97 22.48 -0.65
N TYR A 23 -37.84 21.40 0.13
CA TYR A 23 -36.62 20.60 0.23
C TYR A 23 -36.87 19.19 -0.30
N ARG A 24 -36.42 18.92 -1.52
CA ARG A 24 -36.30 17.54 -1.99
C ARG A 24 -35.06 16.91 -1.35
N PRO A 25 -35.17 15.76 -0.67
CA PRO A 25 -34.00 15.01 -0.26
C PRO A 25 -33.26 14.56 -1.52
N VAL A 26 -32.09 15.15 -1.79
CA VAL A 26 -31.22 14.79 -2.92
C VAL A 26 -30.60 13.40 -2.73
N TYR A 27 -30.78 12.80 -1.55
CA TYR A 27 -30.21 11.51 -1.17
C TYR A 27 -31.28 10.47 -0.82
N SER A 28 -32.12 10.12 -1.78
CA SER A 28 -32.71 8.79 -1.82
C SER A 28 -31.90 7.92 -2.79
N PHE A 29 -30.60 7.76 -2.52
CA PHE A 29 -29.81 6.74 -3.22
C PHE A 29 -30.33 5.39 -2.70
N GLY A 30 -30.96 4.61 -3.58
CA GLY A 30 -31.56 3.33 -3.25
C GLY A 30 -30.52 2.34 -2.73
N ILE A 31 -30.37 2.27 -1.41
CA ILE A 31 -29.45 1.34 -0.73
C ILE A 31 -30.02 -0.10 -0.72
N SER A 32 -31.28 -0.33 -1.12
CA SER A 32 -31.90 -1.66 -0.97
C SER A 32 -31.58 -2.67 -2.08
N ASP A 33 -31.27 -2.25 -3.31
CA ASP A 33 -31.18 -3.19 -4.44
C ASP A 33 -29.76 -3.69 -4.76
N SER A 34 -28.71 -3.01 -4.29
CA SER A 34 -27.32 -3.34 -4.62
C SER A 34 -26.78 -4.58 -3.88
N PHE A 35 -27.40 -5.00 -2.77
CA PHE A 35 -26.85 -6.07 -1.93
C PHE A 35 -27.30 -7.49 -2.32
N LYS A 36 -28.39 -7.64 -3.07
CA LYS A 36 -28.89 -8.98 -3.46
C LYS A 36 -27.95 -9.71 -4.42
N ASN A 37 -27.22 -8.98 -5.27
CA ASN A 37 -26.39 -9.58 -6.32
C ASN A 37 -24.92 -9.82 -5.92
N ARG A 38 -24.46 -9.30 -4.77
CA ARG A 38 -23.08 -9.46 -4.31
C ARG A 38 -22.79 -10.89 -3.85
N ARG A 39 -23.73 -11.53 -3.12
CA ARG A 39 -23.57 -12.88 -2.55
C ARG A 39 -23.35 -13.98 -3.61
N ARG A 40 -23.99 -13.86 -4.79
CA ARG A 40 -23.80 -14.81 -5.90
C ARG A 40 -22.44 -14.66 -6.58
N ARG A 41 -21.93 -13.42 -6.70
CA ARG A 41 -20.63 -13.18 -7.32
C ARG A 41 -19.49 -13.74 -6.48
N VAL A 42 -19.49 -13.54 -5.15
CA VAL A 42 -18.39 -14.03 -4.29
C VAL A 42 -18.24 -15.56 -4.29
N SER A 43 -19.35 -16.31 -4.40
CA SER A 43 -19.29 -17.79 -4.40
C SER A 43 -18.52 -18.39 -5.59
N ARG A 44 -18.45 -17.68 -6.73
CA ARG A 44 -17.77 -18.18 -7.93
C ARG A 44 -16.25 -18.00 -7.87
N TRP A 45 -15.75 -17.12 -7.02
CA TRP A 45 -14.32 -16.81 -6.91
C TRP A 45 -13.60 -17.74 -5.94
N VAL A 46 -14.30 -18.24 -4.91
CA VAL A 46 -13.72 -19.15 -3.90
C VAL A 46 -13.35 -20.53 -4.48
N ALA A 47 -14.11 -21.02 -5.46
CA ALA A 47 -13.85 -22.34 -6.05
C ALA A 47 -12.57 -22.42 -6.89
N ALA A 48 -12.14 -21.31 -7.50
CA ALA A 48 -10.94 -21.26 -8.33
C ALA A 48 -9.63 -21.27 -7.52
N SER A 49 -9.64 -20.73 -6.30
CA SER A 49 -8.46 -20.63 -5.44
C SER A 49 -7.98 -21.98 -4.90
N VAL A 50 -8.88 -22.94 -4.68
CA VAL A 50 -8.54 -24.26 -4.12
C VAL A 50 -7.77 -25.12 -5.13
N ALA A 51 -8.03 -24.97 -6.43
CA ALA A 51 -7.35 -25.75 -7.47
C ALA A 51 -5.88 -25.31 -7.68
N ALA A 52 -5.57 -24.02 -7.49
CA ALA A 52 -4.21 -23.51 -7.65
C ALA A 52 -3.26 -23.93 -6.51
N ILE A 53 -3.78 -24.11 -5.30
CA ILE A 53 -2.99 -24.51 -4.12
C ILE A 53 -2.55 -25.98 -4.21
N ALA A 54 -3.31 -26.84 -4.88
CA ALA A 54 -2.94 -28.26 -5.02
C ALA A 54 -1.75 -28.49 -5.98
N LEU A 55 -1.53 -27.62 -6.97
CA LEU A 55 -0.44 -27.76 -7.94
C LEU A 55 0.92 -27.23 -7.43
N THR A 56 0.94 -26.35 -6.43
CA THR A 56 2.21 -25.84 -5.87
C THR A 56 2.83 -26.82 -4.86
N ALA A 57 2.07 -27.75 -4.28
CA ALA A 57 2.57 -28.69 -3.28
C ALA A 57 3.52 -29.76 -3.85
N THR A 58 3.40 -30.16 -5.13
CA THR A 58 4.24 -31.23 -5.70
C THR A 58 5.61 -30.75 -6.17
N ALA A 59 5.76 -29.49 -6.59
CA ALA A 59 7.05 -28.94 -7.02
C ALA A 59 8.01 -28.66 -5.84
N VAL A 60 7.47 -28.35 -4.66
CA VAL A 60 8.27 -28.11 -3.45
C VAL A 60 8.84 -29.43 -2.90
N VAL A 61 8.06 -30.52 -2.93
CA VAL A 61 8.54 -31.81 -2.40
C VAL A 61 9.65 -32.42 -3.27
N VAL A 62 9.56 -32.29 -4.60
CA VAL A 62 10.60 -32.80 -5.52
C VAL A 62 11.90 -32.02 -5.38
N SER A 63 11.85 -30.70 -5.17
CA SER A 63 13.04 -29.88 -4.93
C SER A 63 13.69 -30.13 -3.56
N TYR A 64 12.91 -30.47 -2.53
CA TYR A 64 13.44 -30.86 -1.22
C TYR A 64 14.08 -32.25 -1.19
N GLN A 65 13.51 -33.24 -1.91
CA GLN A 65 14.12 -34.59 -2.02
C GLN A 65 15.45 -34.53 -2.78
N LEU A 66 15.51 -33.80 -3.91
CA LEU A 66 16.75 -33.61 -4.66
C LEU A 66 17.84 -32.88 -3.84
N ARG A 67 17.45 -31.99 -2.90
CA ARG A 67 18.38 -31.34 -1.97
C ARG A 67 18.89 -32.28 -0.88
N THR A 68 18.13 -33.31 -0.51
CA THR A 68 18.50 -34.21 0.60
C THR A 68 19.52 -35.25 0.16
N ASP A 69 19.44 -35.77 -1.06
CA ASP A 69 20.41 -36.74 -1.59
C ASP A 69 21.79 -36.11 -1.89
N ASN A 70 21.84 -34.79 -2.08
CA ASN A 70 23.08 -34.05 -2.38
C ASN A 70 23.81 -33.51 -1.13
N ASN A 71 23.27 -33.70 0.08
CA ASN A 71 23.80 -33.11 1.33
C ASN A 71 24.78 -34.01 2.12
N ALA A 72 25.39 -35.02 1.48
CA ALA A 72 26.41 -35.85 2.12
C ALA A 72 27.86 -35.28 2.00
N ILE A 73 28.03 -34.04 1.57
CA ILE A 73 29.37 -33.41 1.43
C ILE A 73 29.27 -31.92 1.76
N GLU A 74 29.50 -31.56 3.03
CA GLU A 74 30.06 -30.26 3.40
C GLU A 74 31.58 -30.41 3.64
N PRO A 75 32.42 -29.36 3.49
CA PRO A 75 32.10 -27.97 3.20
C PRO A 75 32.93 -27.39 2.01
N ALA A 76 32.29 -26.59 1.16
CA ALA A 76 32.99 -25.60 0.37
C ALA A 76 32.31 -24.26 0.62
N VAL A 77 32.97 -23.42 1.42
CA VAL A 77 32.65 -22.00 1.54
C VAL A 77 32.90 -21.38 0.17
N VAL A 78 31.88 -21.37 -0.68
CA VAL A 78 31.87 -20.52 -1.86
C VAL A 78 31.27 -19.21 -1.41
N SER A 79 32.13 -18.33 -0.90
CA SER A 79 31.89 -16.90 -1.02
C SER A 79 31.68 -16.62 -2.51
N LEU A 80 30.45 -16.36 -2.94
CA LEU A 80 30.23 -15.75 -4.26
C LEU A 80 30.85 -14.35 -4.21
N PRO A 81 31.85 -14.03 -5.04
CA PRO A 81 32.24 -12.65 -5.22
C PRO A 81 31.23 -12.00 -6.18
N GLY A 82 30.51 -10.99 -5.69
CA GLY A 82 29.72 -10.10 -6.53
C GLY A 82 28.27 -10.53 -6.75
N ALA A 83 27.41 -10.29 -5.77
CA ALA A 83 26.09 -9.78 -6.09
C ALA A 83 26.30 -8.34 -6.58
N SER A 84 26.54 -8.17 -7.88
CA SER A 84 26.41 -6.83 -8.46
C SER A 84 24.97 -6.39 -8.18
N GLU A 85 24.83 -5.28 -7.46
CA GLU A 85 23.58 -4.53 -7.40
C GLU A 85 23.11 -4.34 -8.84
N VAL A 86 22.09 -5.11 -9.21
CA VAL A 86 21.46 -4.92 -10.50
C VAL A 86 20.67 -3.65 -10.33
N ASP A 87 21.21 -2.55 -10.85
CA ASP A 87 20.53 -1.26 -10.91
C ASP A 87 19.19 -1.45 -11.64
N ARG A 88 18.10 -1.40 -10.87
CA ARG A 88 16.71 -1.47 -11.33
C ARG A 88 16.03 -0.12 -11.14
N SER A 89 16.78 0.98 -11.07
CA SER A 89 16.24 2.32 -10.80
C SER A 89 15.14 2.76 -11.77
N ASP A 90 15.19 2.29 -13.02
CA ASP A 90 14.20 2.57 -14.08
C ASP A 90 13.03 1.56 -14.13
N GLU A 91 13.06 0.47 -13.36
CA GLU A 91 12.00 -0.54 -13.36
C GLU A 91 10.77 -0.07 -12.58
N ILE A 92 9.57 -0.47 -13.03
CA ILE A 92 8.33 -0.14 -12.34
C ILE A 92 8.06 -1.20 -11.28
N ILE A 93 8.24 -0.84 -10.00
CA ILE A 93 8.04 -1.74 -8.86
C ILE A 93 6.94 -1.18 -7.96
N ARG A 94 6.08 -2.06 -7.44
CA ARG A 94 5.08 -1.70 -6.45
C ARG A 94 5.64 -1.91 -5.04
N LEU A 95 5.68 -0.84 -4.26
CA LEU A 95 6.07 -0.83 -2.85
C LEU A 95 4.87 -0.49 -1.97
N GLU A 96 4.80 -1.12 -0.80
CA GLU A 96 3.76 -0.86 0.18
C GLU A 96 4.37 -0.77 1.57
N PHE A 97 4.19 0.38 2.20
CA PHE A 97 4.64 0.68 3.55
C PHE A 97 3.41 0.94 4.42
N ASN A 98 3.36 0.31 5.59
CA ASN A 98 2.27 0.43 6.55
C ASN A 98 2.84 0.85 7.89
N ASP A 99 2.69 2.13 8.24
CA ASP A 99 3.22 2.74 9.47
C ASP A 99 4.71 2.40 9.72
N ALA A 100 5.50 2.41 8.65
CA ALA A 100 6.90 2.01 8.66
C ALA A 100 7.81 3.20 8.98
N PRO A 101 8.85 3.05 9.83
CA PRO A 101 9.84 4.10 10.05
C PRO A 101 10.63 4.38 8.75
N LEU A 102 11.07 5.62 8.58
CA LEU A 102 11.76 6.06 7.36
C LEU A 102 13.04 5.25 7.07
N SER A 103 13.71 4.74 8.10
CA SER A 103 14.86 3.82 7.93
C SER A 103 14.47 2.52 7.24
N GLU A 104 13.35 1.90 7.62
CA GLU A 104 12.86 0.67 6.96
C GLU A 104 12.36 0.95 5.54
N VAL A 105 11.82 2.14 5.31
CA VAL A 105 11.42 2.59 3.97
C VAL A 105 12.65 2.72 3.08
N VAL A 106 13.74 3.31 3.58
CA VAL A 106 15.00 3.44 2.85
C VAL A 106 15.55 2.07 2.50
N ASP A 107 15.73 1.19 3.49
CA ASP A 107 16.25 -0.17 3.27
C ASP A 107 15.41 -0.95 2.23
N GLY A 108 14.08 -0.84 2.30
CA GLY A 108 13.18 -1.50 1.36
C GLY A 108 13.27 -0.95 -0.07
N VAL A 109 13.58 0.34 -0.22
CA VAL A 109 13.76 0.99 -1.54
C VAL A 109 15.12 0.64 -2.12
N GLU A 110 16.17 0.61 -1.28
CA GLU A 110 17.51 0.20 -1.69
C GLU A 110 17.54 -1.25 -2.17
N ASP A 111 16.88 -2.17 -1.46
CA ASP A 111 16.77 -3.59 -1.87
C ASP A 111 15.93 -3.77 -3.14
N ALA A 112 14.80 -3.07 -3.23
CA ALA A 112 13.89 -3.20 -4.38
C ALA A 112 14.53 -2.70 -5.67
N TYR A 113 15.08 -1.49 -5.66
CA TYR A 113 15.61 -0.84 -6.84
C TYR A 113 17.13 -1.02 -7.03
N GLY A 114 17.84 -1.58 -6.05
CA GLY A 114 19.30 -1.74 -6.10
C GLY A 114 20.03 -0.39 -6.14
N VAL A 115 19.53 0.59 -5.38
CA VAL A 115 20.07 1.96 -5.32
C VAL A 115 20.56 2.27 -3.91
N THR A 116 21.49 3.22 -3.77
CA THR A 116 21.89 3.74 -2.45
C THR A 116 21.31 5.13 -2.25
N LEU A 117 20.66 5.36 -1.11
CA LEU A 117 20.03 6.62 -0.76
C LEU A 117 20.90 7.44 0.21
N THR A 118 21.01 8.73 -0.05
CA THR A 118 21.79 9.68 0.73
C THR A 118 20.94 10.85 1.19
N ASN A 119 21.43 11.57 2.21
CA ASN A 119 20.74 12.72 2.81
C ASN A 119 19.36 12.38 3.42
N VAL A 120 19.24 11.16 3.97
CA VAL A 120 18.06 10.74 4.71
C VAL A 120 18.01 11.50 6.04
N PRO A 121 16.92 12.22 6.35
CA PRO A 121 16.81 12.96 7.60
C PRO A 121 16.73 12.01 8.80
N GLU A 122 17.45 12.35 9.87
CA GLU A 122 17.37 11.64 11.13
C GLU A 122 16.08 12.03 11.87
N GLY A 123 15.22 11.05 12.17
CA GLY A 123 13.97 11.28 12.91
C GLY A 123 13.05 10.07 12.99
N ASP A 124 12.05 10.12 13.88
CA ASP A 124 10.99 9.11 14.01
C ASP A 124 9.84 9.40 13.03
N LEU A 125 10.19 9.58 11.76
CA LEU A 125 9.22 9.78 10.68
C LEU A 125 8.69 8.41 10.26
N ARG A 126 7.36 8.28 10.26
CA ARG A 126 6.65 7.06 9.85
C ARG A 126 5.83 7.31 8.61
N LEU A 127 5.92 6.40 7.66
CA LEU A 127 5.27 6.49 6.36
C LEU A 127 4.26 5.35 6.17
N THR A 128 3.06 5.71 5.73
CA THR A 128 2.10 4.77 5.17
C THR A 128 1.84 5.16 3.72
N LEU A 129 2.32 4.35 2.78
CA LEU A 129 2.27 4.66 1.35
C LEU A 129 2.22 3.36 0.54
N SER A 130 1.28 3.30 -0.42
CA SER A 130 1.34 2.33 -1.51
C SER A 130 1.73 3.08 -2.77
N TYR A 131 2.87 2.73 -3.35
CA TYR A 131 3.45 3.38 -4.51
C TYR A 131 3.75 2.36 -5.61
N GLU A 132 3.58 2.75 -6.86
CA GLU A 132 3.96 1.96 -8.04
C GLU A 132 4.62 2.90 -9.05
N GLY A 133 5.90 2.67 -9.33
CA GLY A 133 6.69 3.55 -10.17
C GLY A 133 8.16 3.19 -10.14
N ASN A 134 9.02 4.13 -10.54
CA ASN A 134 10.48 3.96 -10.53
C ASN A 134 11.09 4.59 -9.25
N ALA A 135 12.39 4.35 -9.03
CA ALA A 135 13.08 4.84 -7.82
C ALA A 135 13.09 6.37 -7.73
N LYS A 136 13.29 7.06 -8.86
CA LYS A 136 13.40 8.51 -8.91
C LYS A 136 12.08 9.18 -8.52
N ASP A 137 10.99 8.73 -9.12
CA ASP A 137 9.65 9.26 -8.91
C ASP A 137 9.15 8.92 -7.49
N PHE A 138 9.56 7.77 -6.94
CA PHE A 138 9.32 7.45 -5.53
C PHE A 138 9.99 8.47 -4.60
N ILE A 139 11.29 8.72 -4.80
CA ILE A 139 12.05 9.66 -3.97
C ILE A 139 11.52 11.09 -4.11
N GLU A 140 11.13 11.51 -5.31
CA GLU A 140 10.47 12.81 -5.53
C GLU A 140 9.16 12.89 -4.72
N THR A 141 8.34 11.85 -4.76
CA THR A 141 7.09 11.78 -3.98
C THR A 141 7.36 11.85 -2.48
N VAL A 142 8.35 11.10 -1.97
CA VAL A 142 8.71 11.12 -0.54
C VAL A 142 9.24 12.48 -0.12
N ASN A 143 10.08 13.11 -0.95
CA ASN A 143 10.60 14.45 -0.71
C ASN A 143 9.51 15.51 -0.68
N GLU A 144 8.52 15.44 -1.57
CA GLU A 144 7.35 16.33 -1.55
C GLU A 144 6.47 16.12 -0.30
N LEU A 145 6.25 14.86 0.09
CA LEU A 145 5.39 14.52 1.24
C LEU A 145 6.01 14.91 2.58
N LEU A 146 7.30 14.65 2.75
CA LEU A 146 8.00 14.84 4.02
C LEU A 146 8.79 16.17 4.06
N GLY A 147 8.86 16.90 2.95
CA GLY A 147 9.68 18.10 2.83
C GLY A 147 11.18 17.81 2.97
N THR A 148 11.62 16.67 2.43
CA THR A 148 13.00 16.15 2.55
C THR A 148 13.79 16.37 1.26
N ASP A 149 15.10 16.10 1.29
CA ASP A 149 16.00 16.24 0.14
C ASP A 149 16.83 14.96 -0.02
N ILE A 150 16.16 13.81 0.01
CA ILE A 150 16.78 12.49 -0.19
C ILE A 150 17.22 12.37 -1.64
N ARG A 151 18.40 11.78 -1.87
CA ARG A 151 19.00 11.65 -3.22
C ARG A 151 19.57 10.26 -3.44
N ILE A 152 19.52 9.79 -4.68
CA ILE A 152 20.18 8.54 -5.10
C ILE A 152 21.67 8.83 -5.33
N GLU A 153 22.54 8.08 -4.66
CA GLU A 153 23.99 8.06 -4.91
C GLU A 153 24.27 7.36 -6.24
N LYS A 154 25.20 7.88 -7.03
CA LYS A 154 25.47 7.45 -8.40
C LYS A 154 26.92 7.05 -8.57
#